data_AF-W7P336-F1
#
_entry.id   AF-W7P336-F1
#
_cell.length_a   1.000
_cell.length_b   1.000
_cell.length_c   1.000
_cell.angle_alpha   90.00
_cell.angle_beta   90.00
_cell.angle_gamma   90.00
#
_symmetry.space_group_name_H-M   'P 1'
#
loop_
_entity.id
_entity.type
_entity.pdbx_description
1 polymer ?
#
loop_
_entity_poly.entity_id
_entity_poly.type
_entity_poly.pdbx_seq_one_letter_code
_entity_poly.pdbx_strand_id
1 'polypeptide(L)' 'MKLTQQQCTILTGYTGVLIGSFSDFQQDAEKRLGRTLLTHEMASAEVMSELKELYKKDFLALMPE' A
#
# COMPACT_ATOMS: atom_id res chain seq x y z
N MET A 1 -7.35 16.76 -12.64
CA MET A 1 -7.64 16.13 -11.32
C MET A 1 -6.35 15.48 -10.83
N LYS A 2 -6.00 15.62 -9.54
CA LYS A 2 -4.81 14.98 -8.96
C LYS A 2 -5.27 13.84 -8.04
N LEU A 3 -4.42 12.83 -7.87
CA LEU A 3 -4.66 11.76 -6.90
C LEU A 3 -4.65 12.33 -5.48
N THR A 4 -5.50 11.78 -4.61
CA THR A 4 -5.44 12.06 -3.17
C THR A 4 -4.30 11.28 -2.53
N GLN A 5 -3.87 11.70 -1.35
CA GLN A 5 -2.82 11.01 -0.60
C GLN A 5 -3.20 9.55 -0.30
N GLN A 6 -4.46 9.29 0.06
CA GLN A 6 -4.97 7.94 0.28
C GLN A 6 -4.92 7.08 -0.99
N GLN A 7 -5.25 7.65 -2.16
CA GLN A 7 -5.15 6.94 -3.43
C GLN A 7 -3.69 6.57 -3.76
N CYS A 8 -2.74 7.46 -3.51
CA CYS A 8 -1.31 7.19 -3.65
C CYS A 8 -0.86 6.03 -2.74
N THR A 9 -1.31 6.00 -1.48
CA THR A 9 -1.04 4.90 -0.54
C THR A 9 -1.61 3.57 -1.03
N ILE A 10 -2.87 3.54 -1.47
CA ILE A 10 -3.52 2.33 -2.00
C ILE A 10 -2.78 1.80 -3.23
N LEU A 11 -2.42 2.68 -4.15
CA LEU A 11 -1.63 2.32 -5.34
C LEU A 11 -0.26 1.77 -4.96
N THR A 12 0.42 2.39 -3.99
CA THR A 12 1.72 1.92 -3.50
C THR A 12 1.61 0.51 -2.94
N GLY A 13 0.65 0.26 -2.06
CA GLY A 13 0.47 -1.05 -1.44
C GLY A 13 0.08 -2.14 -2.44
N TYR A 14 -0.72 -1.83 -3.46
CA TYR A 14 -1.14 -2.81 -4.47
C TYR A 14 -0.08 -3.08 -5.56
N THR A 15 0.65 -2.04 -5.99
CA THR A 15 1.62 -2.15 -7.09
C THR A 15 3.03 -2.47 -6.62
N GLY A 16 3.37 -2.19 -5.36
CA GLY A 16 4.73 -2.23 -4.84
C GLY A 16 5.62 -1.08 -5.33
N VAL A 17 5.06 -0.10 -6.05
CA VAL A 17 5.79 1.09 -6.51
C VAL A 17 5.44 2.26 -5.59
N LEU A 18 6.45 2.86 -4.95
CA LEU A 18 6.24 4.01 -4.07
C LEU A 18 5.67 5.20 -4.84
N ILE A 19 4.40 5.54 -4.56
CA ILE A 19 3.69 6.69 -5.09
C ILE A 19 3.37 7.62 -3.92
N GLY A 20 3.93 8.83 -3.95
CA GLY A 20 3.76 9.80 -2.87
C GLY A 20 4.75 9.59 -1.72
N SER A 21 4.24 9.55 -0.48
CA SER A 21 5.04 9.56 0.74
C SER A 21 5.25 8.16 1.30
N PHE A 22 6.52 7.81 1.51
CA PHE A 22 6.89 6.54 2.13
C PHE A 22 6.36 6.43 3.56
N SER A 23 6.38 7.51 4.32
CA SER A 23 5.92 7.50 5.71
C SER A 23 4.42 7.22 5.81
N ASP A 24 3.62 7.78 4.90
CA ASP A 24 2.16 7.56 4.89
C ASP A 24 1.84 6.13 4.48
N PHE A 25 2.55 5.61 3.48
CA PHE A 25 2.42 4.21 3.08
C PHE A 25 2.81 3.26 4.23
N GLN A 26 3.97 3.47 4.85
CA GLN A 26 4.43 2.60 5.94
C GLN A 26 3.43 2.60 7.10
N GLN A 27 2.96 3.78 7.54
CA GLN A 27 1.98 3.87 8.62
C GLN A 27 0.65 3.19 8.29
N ASP A 28 0.18 3.28 7.04
CA ASP A 28 -1.06 2.63 6.60
C ASP A 28 -0.89 1.11 6.49
N ALA A 29 0.25 0.65 5.96
CA ALA A 29 0.58 -0.76 5.84
C ALA A 29 0.68 -1.42 7.23
N GLU A 30 1.32 -0.76 8.20
CA GLU A 30 1.43 -1.22 9.59
C GLU A 30 0.06 -1.33 10.26
N LYS A 31 -0.83 -0.37 10.03
CA LYS A 31 -2.22 -0.43 10.55
C LYS A 31 -3.00 -1.60 9.97
N ARG A 32 -2.81 -1.92 8.68
CA ARG A 32 -3.50 -3.05 8.02
C ARG A 32 -2.94 -4.40 8.44
N LEU A 33 -1.62 -4.49 8.59
CA LEU A 33 -0.93 -5.69 9.04
C LEU A 33 -1.09 -5.94 10.55
N GLY A 34 -1.38 -4.91 11.34
CA GLY A 34 -1.44 -4.99 12.80
C GLY A 34 -0.08 -5.20 13.46
N ARG A 35 1.02 -4.93 12.73
CA ARG A 35 2.41 -5.03 13.20
C ARG A 35 3.28 -3.98 12.52
N THR A 36 4.43 -3.70 13.12
CA THR A 36 5.47 -2.86 12.50
C THR A 36 6.00 -3.55 11.24
N LEU A 37 6.22 -2.76 10.18
CA LEU A 37 6.74 -3.21 8.89
C LEU A 37 8.16 -2.69 8.76
N LEU A 38 9.12 -3.61 8.74
CA LEU A 38 10.52 -3.25 8.64
C LEU A 38 10.90 -3.01 7.18
N THR A 39 11.77 -2.02 6.94
CA THR A 39 12.17 -1.62 5.57
C THR A 39 12.80 -2.75 4.77
N HIS A 40 13.48 -3.71 5.42
CA HIS A 40 14.06 -4.87 4.74
C HIS A 40 13.01 -5.91 4.33
N GLU A 41 11.88 -5.98 5.05
CA GLU A 41 10.76 -6.87 4.69
C GLU A 41 10.06 -6.40 3.41
N MET A 42 10.10 -5.11 3.11
CA MET A 42 9.54 -4.55 1.87
C MET A 42 10.29 -4.99 0.61
N ALA A 43 11.48 -5.61 0.74
CA ALA A 43 12.16 -6.27 -0.37
C ALA A 43 11.76 -7.75 -0.52
N SER A 44 11.03 -8.31 0.45
CA SER A 44 10.54 -9.69 0.39
C SER A 44 9.34 -9.80 -0.53
N ALA A 45 9.43 -10.70 -1.51
CA ALA A 45 8.32 -11.01 -2.41
C ALA A 45 7.09 -11.53 -1.65
N GLU A 46 7.28 -12.23 -0.54
CA GLU A 46 6.20 -12.77 0.30
C GLU A 46 5.41 -11.64 0.97
N VAL A 47 6.12 -10.72 1.63
CA VAL A 47 5.54 -9.55 2.29
C VAL A 47 4.86 -8.64 1.27
N MET A 48 5.47 -8.46 0.09
CA MET A 48 4.85 -7.67 -0.97
C MET A 48 3.58 -8.32 -1.53
N SER A 49 3.53 -9.65 -1.60
CA SER A 49 2.32 -10.36 -2.00
C SER A 49 1.21 -10.24 -0.94
N GLU A 50 1.56 -10.29 0.34
CA GLU A 50 0.62 -10.08 1.45
C GLU A 50 0.03 -8.67 1.42
N LEU A 51 0.90 -7.65 1.31
CA LEU A 51 0.48 -6.25 1.17
C LEU A 51 -0.43 -6.07 -0.04
N LYS A 52 -0.08 -6.64 -1.19
CA LYS A 52 -0.91 -6.55 -2.39
C LYS A 52 -2.34 -7.05 -2.14
N GLU A 53 -2.51 -8.19 -1.50
CA GLU A 53 -3.85 -8.71 -1.20
C GLU A 53 -4.59 -7.86 -0.15
N LEU A 54 -3.89 -7.30 0.83
CA LEU A 54 -4.48 -6.34 1.80
C LEU A 54 -5.01 -5.06 1.14
N TYR A 55 -4.34 -4.58 0.09
CA TYR A 55 -4.71 -3.35 -0.62
C TYR A 55 -5.66 -3.57 -1.80
N LYS A 56 -5.82 -4.81 -2.27
CA LYS A 56 -6.57 -5.16 -3.48
C LYS A 56 -8.02 -4.70 -3.46
N LYS A 57 -8.72 -4.88 -2.33
CA LYS A 57 -10.13 -4.47 -2.20
C LYS A 57 -10.28 -2.95 -2.39
N ASP A 58 -9.40 -2.18 -1.74
CA ASP A 58 -9.44 -0.72 -1.83
C ASP A 58 -9.01 -0.24 -3.20
N PHE A 59 -8.03 -0.91 -3.82
CA PHE A 59 -7.63 -0.63 -5.20
C PHE A 59 -8.79 -0.83 -6.19
N LEU A 60 -9.54 -1.93 -6.07
CA LEU A 60 -10.72 -2.17 -6.91
C LEU A 60 -11.82 -1.12 -6.67
N ALA A 61 -11.96 -0.64 -5.43
CA ALA A 61 -12.90 0.45 -5.10
C ALA A 61 -12.48 1.83 -5.65
N LEU A 62 -11.26 1.98 -6.18
CA LEU A 62 -10.84 3.19 -6.91
C LEU A 62 -11.36 3.23 -8.35
N MET A 63 -11.83 2.09 -8.88
CA MET A 63 -12.35 2.05 -10.24
C MET A 63 -13.67 2.83 -10.33
N PRO A 64 -13.84 3.68 -11.36
CA PRO A 64 -15.12 4.33 -11.61
C PRO A 64 -16.19 3.29 -11.98
N GLU A 65 -17.46 3.63 -11.73
CA GLU A 65 -18.63 2.84 -12.16
C GLU A 65 -18.79 2.78 -13.68
#